data_AF-W4K5Z6-F1
#
_entry.id   AF-W4K5Z6-F1
#
_cell.length_a   1.000
_cell.length_b   1.000
_cell.length_c   1.000
_cell.angle_alpha   90.00
_cell.angle_beta   90.00
_cell.angle_gamma   90.00
#
_symmetry.space_group_name_H-M   'P 1'
#
loop_
_entity.id
_entity.type
_entity.pdbx_description
1 polymer ?
#
loop_
_entity_poly.entity_id
_entity_poly.type
_entity_poly.pdbx_seq_one_letter_code
_entity_poly.pdbx_strand_id
1 'polypeptide(L)'
;MRAHISPLFLLLLPQNLIFSSFAFAPNPILVSNELEHLLVDTGGANDGGFKRAITPCTNYVEGSQLLGRETAAQWIRVAFHDFVTADVGTGVGGLDASMGFETLRAENSGTAMNDSLTFFAPFVNAQWRI
;
A
#
# COMPACT_ATOMS: atom_id res chain seq x y z
N MET A 1 -1.93 5.34 -56.98
CA MET A 1 -0.57 5.08 -56.46
C MET A 1 -0.71 4.24 -55.20
N ARG A 2 -0.30 2.96 -55.22
CA ARG A 2 -0.33 2.08 -54.04
C ARG A 2 0.98 2.29 -53.28
N ALA A 3 0.89 2.75 -52.03
CA ALA A 3 2.06 2.86 -51.16
C ALA A 3 2.53 1.45 -50.78
N HIS A 4 3.72 1.07 -51.22
CA HIS A 4 4.38 -0.15 -50.79
C HIS A 4 5.08 0.14 -49.46
N ILE A 5 4.50 -0.34 -48.36
CA ILE A 5 5.10 -0.28 -47.03
C ILE A 5 6.14 -1.40 -46.95
N SER A 6 7.40 -1.05 -46.64
CA SER A 6 8.48 -2.03 -46.52
C SER A 6 8.23 -2.99 -45.34
N PRO A 7 8.38 -4.32 -45.50
CA PRO A 7 8.19 -5.28 -44.42
C PRO A 7 9.17 -5.10 -43.26
N LEU A 8 10.29 -4.39 -43.48
CA LEU A 8 11.26 -4.04 -42.44
C LEU A 8 10.67 -3.06 -41.41
N PHE A 9 9.72 -2.21 -41.81
CA PHE A 9 9.09 -1.22 -40.93
C PHE A 9 8.08 -1.85 -39.96
N LEU A 10 7.46 -2.97 -40.32
CA LEU A 10 6.56 -3.71 -39.42
C LEU A 10 7.31 -4.49 -38.32
N LEU A 11 8.57 -4.85 -38.53
CA LEU A 11 9.39 -5.61 -37.57
C LEU A 11 10.02 -4.75 -36.45
N LEU A 12 10.08 -3.42 -36.64
CA LEU A 12 10.67 -2.46 -35.69
C LEU A 12 9.65 -1.82 -34.74
N LEU A 13 8.34 -1.88 -35.05
CA LEU A 13 7.28 -1.38 -34.17
C LEU A 13 7.13 -2.15 -32.83
N PRO A 14 7.20 -3.49 -32.78
CA PRO A 14 6.96 -4.21 -31.52
C PRO A 14 8.15 -4.13 -30.54
N GLN A 15 9.37 -3.82 -31.01
CA GLN A 15 10.56 -3.78 -30.15
C GLN A 15 10.58 -2.56 -29.23
N ASN A 16 10.01 -1.43 -29.68
CA ASN A 16 9.94 -0.20 -28.89
C ASN A 16 8.84 -0.23 -27.81
N LEU A 17 7.77 -1.02 -28.01
CA LEU A 17 6.69 -1.18 -27.01
C LEU A 17 7.07 -2.08 -25.84
N ILE A 18 7.97 -3.05 -26.06
CA ILE A 18 8.45 -3.97 -25.02
C ILE A 18 9.49 -3.29 -24.12
N PHE A 19 10.28 -2.33 -24.64
CA PHE A 19 11.27 -1.60 -23.83
C PHE A 19 10.65 -0.58 -22.87
N SER A 20 9.53 0.07 -23.25
CA SER A 20 8.87 1.07 -22.39
C SER A 20 8.16 0.49 -21.17
N SER A 21 7.81 -0.80 -21.17
CA SER A 21 7.10 -1.45 -20.06
C SER A 21 8.01 -1.79 -18.87
N PHE A 22 9.34 -1.89 -19.08
CA PHE A 22 10.30 -2.11 -17.99
C PHE A 22 10.75 -0.83 -17.28
N ALA A 23 10.50 0.36 -17.86
CA ALA A 23 10.90 1.63 -17.27
C ALA A 23 9.92 2.13 -16.17
N PHE A 24 8.71 1.56 -16.09
CA PHE A 24 7.68 1.94 -15.11
C PHE A 24 7.39 0.87 -14.06
N ALA A 25 7.85 -0.38 -14.25
CA ALA A 25 7.69 -1.42 -13.25
C ALA A 25 8.60 -1.12 -12.03
N PRO A 26 8.08 -1.21 -10.79
CA PRO A 26 8.92 -1.11 -9.60
C PRO A 26 10.09 -2.07 -9.71
N ASN A 27 11.30 -1.60 -9.38
CA ASN A 27 12.42 -2.50 -9.24
C ASN A 27 12.09 -3.47 -8.08
N PRO A 28 11.94 -4.78 -8.35
CA PRO A 28 11.47 -5.72 -7.33
C PRO A 28 12.46 -5.83 -6.16
N ILE A 29 13.76 -5.62 -6.41
CA ILE A 29 14.80 -5.64 -5.39
C ILE A 29 14.67 -4.43 -4.47
N LEU A 30 14.39 -3.25 -5.02
CA LEU A 30 14.21 -2.05 -4.19
C LEU A 30 13.00 -2.22 -3.25
N VAL A 31 11.86 -2.68 -3.78
CA VAL A 31 10.65 -2.86 -2.97
C VAL A 31 10.85 -3.93 -1.89
N SER A 32 11.52 -5.05 -2.22
CA SER A 32 11.80 -6.08 -1.22
C SER A 32 12.74 -5.60 -0.12
N ASN A 33 13.74 -4.78 -0.46
CA ASN A 33 14.69 -4.25 0.52
C ASN A 33 14.02 -3.26 1.47
N GLU A 34 13.11 -2.41 0.98
CA GLU A 34 12.34 -1.51 1.84
C GLU A 34 11.41 -2.31 2.77
N LEU A 35 10.72 -3.35 2.24
CA LEU A 35 9.88 -4.21 3.07
C LEU A 35 10.70 -4.98 4.11
N GLU A 36 11.88 -5.48 3.73
CA GLU A 36 12.82 -6.12 4.64
C GLU A 36 13.23 -5.15 5.75
N HIS A 37 13.62 -3.91 5.39
CA HIS A 37 13.98 -2.88 6.35
C HIS A 37 12.87 -2.62 7.38
N LEU A 38 11.61 -2.49 6.94
CA LEU A 38 10.48 -2.31 7.85
C LEU A 38 10.21 -3.55 8.74
N LEU A 39 10.50 -4.76 8.24
CA LEU A 39 10.25 -6.02 8.93
C LEU A 39 11.34 -6.37 9.95
N VAL A 40 12.62 -6.17 9.61
CA VAL A 40 13.76 -6.69 10.39
C VAL A 40 14.47 -5.60 11.19
N ASP A 41 14.60 -4.38 10.64
CA ASP A 41 15.30 -3.27 11.31
C ASP A 41 14.33 -2.54 12.24
N THR A 42 13.91 -3.22 13.31
CA THR A 42 12.89 -2.69 14.22
C THR A 42 13.45 -2.05 15.49
N GLY A 43 14.75 -1.80 15.57
CA GLY A 43 15.36 -1.24 16.78
C GLY A 43 16.76 -0.65 16.55
N GLY A 44 17.21 0.18 17.50
CA GLY A 44 18.50 0.85 17.42
C GLY A 44 18.48 2.08 16.51
N ALA A 45 19.67 2.48 16.02
CA ALA A 45 19.85 3.74 15.29
C ALA A 45 19.22 3.75 13.88
N ASN A 46 19.03 2.58 13.27
CA ASN A 46 18.46 2.41 11.94
C ASN A 46 17.05 1.80 11.99
N ASP A 47 16.30 1.99 13.08
CA ASP A 47 14.93 1.48 13.20
C ASP A 47 14.01 2.10 12.13
N GLY A 48 13.39 1.26 11.31
CA GLY A 48 12.41 1.63 10.31
C GLY A 48 11.12 2.22 10.91
N GLY A 49 10.90 2.07 12.22
CA GLY A 49 9.87 2.81 12.96
C GLY A 49 8.44 2.29 12.77
N PHE A 50 8.20 1.41 11.79
CA PHE A 50 6.91 0.80 11.51
C PHE A 50 6.26 0.17 12.75
N LYS A 51 7.05 -0.56 13.57
CA LYS A 51 6.53 -1.24 14.76
C LYS A 51 6.16 -0.31 15.91
N ARG A 52 6.51 0.98 15.88
CA ARG A 52 6.34 1.89 17.04
C ARG A 52 4.88 2.10 17.42
N ALA A 53 3.95 1.95 16.48
CA ALA A 53 2.51 1.94 16.78
C ALA A 53 2.00 0.61 17.35
N ILE A 54 2.77 -0.48 17.17
CA ILE A 54 2.34 -1.84 17.48
C ILE A 54 2.96 -2.36 18.78
N THR A 55 4.21 -1.99 19.06
CA THR A 55 4.95 -2.50 20.22
C THR A 55 5.44 -1.36 21.12
N PRO A 56 5.07 -1.36 22.42
CA PRO A 56 4.14 -2.28 23.07
C PRO A 56 2.69 -2.13 22.55
N CYS A 57 1.87 -3.17 22.68
CA CYS A 57 0.48 -3.16 22.19
C CYS A 57 -0.38 -2.04 22.83
N THR A 58 0.03 -1.55 24.00
CA THR A 58 -0.61 -0.45 24.72
C THR A 58 -0.42 0.93 24.08
N ASN A 59 0.36 1.03 23.01
CA ASN A 59 0.63 2.32 22.37
C ASN A 59 -0.58 2.89 21.65
N TYR A 60 -0.79 4.19 21.81
CA TYR A 60 -1.68 4.99 20.96
C TYR A 60 -0.94 6.16 20.32
N VAL A 61 -0.71 6.13 19.01
CA VAL A 61 0.18 7.12 18.38
C VAL A 61 -0.50 8.45 17.99
N GLU A 62 -1.83 8.49 18.01
CA GLU A 62 -2.63 9.66 17.59
C GLU A 62 -3.40 10.29 18.77
N GLY A 63 -2.71 10.50 19.89
CA GLY A 63 -3.27 11.26 21.01
C GLY A 63 -2.79 10.84 22.40
N SER A 64 -3.63 11.08 23.40
CA SER A 64 -3.31 10.77 24.80
C SER A 64 -3.43 9.28 25.10
N GLN A 65 -2.39 8.70 25.72
CA GLN A 65 -2.40 7.31 26.19
C GLN A 65 -3.50 7.03 27.22
N LEU A 66 -4.05 8.06 27.86
CA LEU A 66 -5.09 7.91 28.89
C LEU A 66 -6.48 7.57 28.30
N LEU A 67 -6.64 7.60 26.99
CA LEU A 67 -7.91 7.28 26.33
C LEU A 67 -8.21 5.77 26.27
N GLY A 68 -7.26 4.91 26.66
CA GLY A 68 -7.41 3.45 26.58
C GLY A 68 -7.57 2.94 25.15
N ARG A 69 -7.01 3.67 24.18
CA ARG A 69 -6.97 3.30 22.77
C ARG A 69 -5.65 2.61 22.48
N GLU A 70 -5.64 1.71 21.51
CA GLU A 70 -4.45 0.95 21.12
C GLU A 70 -4.35 0.95 19.60
N THR A 71 -3.30 1.54 19.04
CA THR A 71 -3.11 1.61 17.59
C THR A 71 -2.95 0.22 16.98
N ALA A 72 -2.39 -0.74 17.72
CA ALA A 72 -2.38 -2.15 17.31
C ALA A 72 -3.79 -2.70 17.02
N ALA A 73 -4.76 -2.45 17.90
CA ALA A 73 -6.14 -2.88 17.71
C ALA A 73 -6.83 -2.11 16.57
N GLN A 74 -6.55 -0.80 16.44
CA GLN A 74 -7.07 0.03 15.36
C GLN A 74 -6.57 -0.46 13.98
N TRP A 75 -5.31 -0.86 13.88
CA TRP A 75 -4.71 -1.32 12.63
C TRP A 75 -5.29 -2.66 12.16
N ILE A 76 -5.50 -3.61 13.08
CA ILE A 76 -6.19 -4.86 12.76
C ILE A 76 -7.62 -4.58 12.27
N ARG A 77 -8.30 -3.60 12.86
CA ARG A 77 -9.63 -3.17 12.40
C ARG A 77 -9.58 -2.62 10.97
N VAL A 78 -8.56 -1.84 10.59
CA VAL A 78 -8.37 -1.38 9.20
C VAL A 78 -8.26 -2.56 8.25
N ALA A 79 -7.37 -3.51 8.52
CA ALA A 79 -7.17 -4.68 7.66
C ALA A 79 -8.44 -5.55 7.54
N PHE A 80 -9.17 -5.72 8.64
CA PHE A 80 -10.45 -6.42 8.60
C PHE A 80 -11.43 -5.67 7.71
N HIS A 81 -11.68 -4.39 7.97
CA HIS A 81 -12.68 -3.62 7.24
C HIS A 81 -12.34 -3.44 5.74
N ASP A 82 -11.06 -3.47 5.36
CA ASP A 82 -10.64 -3.55 3.95
C ASP A 82 -11.12 -4.88 3.36
N PHE A 83 -10.69 -5.97 3.99
CA PHE A 83 -10.92 -7.34 3.55
C PHE A 83 -12.40 -7.74 3.38
N VAL A 84 -13.29 -7.35 4.30
CA VAL A 84 -14.71 -7.80 4.26
C VAL A 84 -15.49 -7.21 3.08
N THR A 85 -14.98 -6.16 2.41
CA THR A 85 -15.69 -5.55 1.27
C THR A 85 -15.63 -6.39 -0.01
N ALA A 86 -14.89 -7.50 -0.01
CA ALA A 86 -14.69 -8.36 -1.17
C ALA A 86 -16.01 -8.86 -1.79
N ASP A 87 -16.19 -8.58 -3.07
CA ASP A 87 -17.21 -9.17 -3.93
C ASP A 87 -16.54 -10.11 -4.95
N VAL A 88 -16.73 -11.41 -4.76
CA VAL A 88 -16.15 -12.45 -5.63
C VAL A 88 -16.71 -12.41 -7.06
N GLY A 89 -17.95 -11.97 -7.23
CA GLY A 89 -18.59 -11.90 -8.55
C GLY A 89 -18.02 -10.80 -9.43
N THR A 90 -17.72 -9.64 -8.84
CA THR A 90 -17.15 -8.49 -9.55
C THR A 90 -15.63 -8.41 -9.44
N GLY A 91 -15.02 -9.09 -8.47
CA GLY A 91 -13.58 -9.06 -8.19
C GLY A 91 -13.12 -7.76 -7.51
N VAL A 92 -14.02 -7.00 -6.90
CA VAL A 92 -13.74 -5.70 -6.27
C VAL A 92 -13.62 -5.85 -4.75
N GLY A 93 -12.75 -5.05 -4.13
CA GLY A 93 -12.53 -5.02 -2.69
C GLY A 93 -11.62 -6.15 -2.20
N GLY A 94 -11.68 -6.43 -0.90
CA GLY A 94 -10.78 -7.37 -0.26
C GLY A 94 -9.58 -6.65 0.34
N LEU A 95 -8.41 -7.29 0.32
CA LEU A 95 -7.20 -6.68 0.86
C LEU A 95 -6.49 -5.90 -0.26
N ASP A 96 -7.06 -4.77 -0.65
CA ASP A 96 -6.62 -3.94 -1.78
C ASP A 96 -6.27 -2.50 -1.38
N ALA A 97 -6.30 -2.19 -0.08
CA ALA A 97 -6.08 -0.87 0.51
C ALA A 97 -7.13 0.19 0.14
N SER A 98 -8.31 -0.22 -0.36
CA SER A 98 -9.42 0.70 -0.63
C SER A 98 -9.91 1.42 0.63
N MET A 99 -9.66 0.87 1.82
CA MET A 99 -9.96 1.50 3.11
C MET A 99 -9.45 2.94 3.22
N GLY A 100 -8.36 3.30 2.54
CA GLY A 100 -7.85 4.67 2.47
C GLY A 100 -8.84 5.70 1.88
N PHE A 101 -9.84 5.22 1.13
CA PHE A 101 -10.88 6.03 0.49
C PHE A 101 -12.28 5.82 1.10
N GLU A 102 -12.41 4.86 2.01
CA GLU A 102 -13.70 4.37 2.52
C GLU A 102 -13.96 4.70 4.01
N THR A 103 -13.14 5.56 4.60
CA THR A 103 -13.21 5.88 6.05
C THR A 103 -14.51 6.53 6.50
N LEU A 104 -15.30 7.09 5.57
CA LEU A 104 -16.56 7.78 5.86
C LEU A 104 -17.80 6.86 5.85
N ARG A 105 -17.64 5.55 5.56
CA ARG A 105 -18.74 4.58 5.64
C ARG A 105 -19.20 4.41 7.09
N ALA A 106 -20.49 4.14 7.32
CA ALA A 106 -21.07 4.09 8.67
C ALA A 106 -20.42 3.01 9.55
N GLU A 107 -20.10 1.87 8.95
CA GLU A 107 -19.37 0.75 9.56
C GLU A 107 -17.93 1.10 9.96
N ASN A 108 -17.33 2.12 9.34
CA ASN A 108 -15.97 2.59 9.58
C ASN A 108 -15.91 3.76 10.57
N SER A 109 -17.01 4.01 11.30
CA SER A 109 -17.11 5.10 12.25
C SER A 109 -16.05 5.08 13.37
N GLY A 110 -15.79 6.28 13.91
CA GLY A 110 -14.76 6.54 14.89
C GLY A 110 -13.43 6.96 14.23
N THR A 111 -12.39 7.11 15.04
CA THR A 111 -11.09 7.59 14.53
C THR A 111 -10.13 6.45 14.20
N ALA A 112 -10.47 5.19 14.49
CA ALA A 112 -9.54 4.06 14.34
C ALA A 112 -8.91 3.96 12.94
N MET A 113 -9.71 4.19 11.89
CA MET A 113 -9.24 4.16 10.51
C MET A 113 -8.27 5.31 10.24
N ASN A 114 -8.70 6.56 10.48
CA ASN A 114 -7.85 7.73 10.26
C ASN A 114 -6.58 7.69 11.13
N ASP A 115 -6.70 7.34 12.42
CA ASP A 115 -5.55 7.27 13.33
C ASP A 115 -4.48 6.30 12.79
N SER A 116 -4.91 5.11 12.36
CA SER A 116 -4.00 4.10 11.80
C SER A 116 -3.41 4.56 10.46
N LEU A 117 -4.25 5.05 9.54
CA LEU A 117 -3.82 5.47 8.22
C LEU A 117 -2.88 6.68 8.27
N THR A 118 -3.09 7.61 9.21
CA THR A 118 -2.18 8.74 9.45
C THR A 118 -0.82 8.26 9.91
N PHE A 119 -0.75 7.36 10.88
CA PHE A 119 0.54 6.81 11.34
C PHE A 119 1.26 6.03 10.23
N PHE A 120 0.53 5.21 9.46
CA PHE A 120 1.13 4.33 8.47
C PHE A 120 1.41 4.98 7.12
N ALA A 121 0.89 6.18 6.86
CA ALA A 121 1.07 6.90 5.59
C ALA A 121 2.53 7.02 5.11
N PRO A 122 3.54 7.28 5.96
CA PRO A 122 4.93 7.37 5.53
C PRO A 122 5.52 6.05 5.01
N PHE A 123 4.92 4.90 5.36
CA PHE A 123 5.39 3.58 4.95
C PHE A 123 4.72 3.08 3.66
N VAL A 124 3.81 3.86 3.08
CA VAL A 124 3.17 3.56 1.80
C VAL A 124 4.00 4.18 0.68
N ASN A 125 4.56 3.35 -0.20
CA ASN A 125 5.35 3.85 -1.31
C ASN A 125 4.46 4.34 -2.47
N ALA A 126 4.90 5.40 -3.17
CA ALA A 126 4.15 5.99 -4.29
C ALA A 126 4.17 5.12 -5.55
N GLN A 127 4.99 4.08 -5.58
CA GLN A 127 5.22 3.23 -6.75
C GLN A 127 4.01 2.32 -7.06
N TRP A 128 3.06 2.21 -6.13
CA TRP A 128 1.82 1.45 -6.25
C TRP A 128 0.55 2.32 -6.16
N ARG A 129 0.62 3.62 -6.45
CA ARG A 129 -0.60 4.41 -6.66
C ARG A 129 -1.28 3.95 -7.95
N ILE A 130 -2.47 3.38 -7.80
CA ILE A 130 -3.41 3.03 -8.87
C ILE A 130 -3.88 4.32 -9.56
#